data_AF-A0A849FQ82-F1
#
_entry.id   AF-A0A849FQ82-F1
#
_cell.length_a   1.000
_cell.length_b   1.000
_cell.length_c   1.000
_cell.angle_alpha   90.00
_cell.angle_beta   90.00
_cell.angle_gamma   90.00
#
_symmetry.space_group_name_H-M   'P 1'
#
loop_
_entity.id
_entity.type
_entity.pdbx_description
1 polymer ?
#
loop_
_entity_poly.entity_id
_entity_poly.type
_entity_poly.pdbx_seq_one_letter_code
_entity_poly.pdbx_strand_id
1 'polypeptide(L)'
;MGSQNNDTISTILQHFCVAEKRYDIETINNGYINDTYMVLKEEQPIYILQRINHHVFSDINGIMANINSALIKLDDAHYRKIELIKTTDGLTYYENEKGYWRLMSYIDNTTTHNTTKDVNIAFEAGRIIGKFHQLMEGVHQGDFVDTIPNFHNLELREKQFRLAKANADITHLEVASEALLFAEKILAELK
;
A
#
# COMPACT_ATOMS: atom_id res chain seq x y z
N MET A 1 6.37 -4.03 37.42
CA MET A 1 6.42 -5.28 36.62
C MET A 1 5.51 -5.07 35.43
N GLY A 2 6.04 -4.47 34.35
CA GLY A 2 5.28 -4.23 33.13
C GLY A 2 5.58 -5.35 32.15
N SER A 3 4.61 -6.24 31.91
CA SER A 3 4.67 -7.19 30.82
C SER A 3 4.51 -6.42 29.51
N GLN A 4 5.62 -6.10 28.83
CA GLN A 4 5.56 -5.71 27.43
C GLN A 4 5.06 -6.92 26.65
N ASN A 5 3.78 -6.89 26.28
CA ASN A 5 3.17 -7.96 25.50
C ASN A 5 3.74 -7.87 24.08
N ASN A 6 4.65 -8.79 23.76
CA ASN A 6 5.19 -8.89 22.41
C ASN A 6 4.14 -9.57 21.53
N ASP A 7 3.19 -8.78 21.01
CA ASP A 7 2.20 -9.30 20.07
C ASP A 7 2.91 -9.91 18.85
N THR A 8 2.64 -11.18 18.61
CA THR A 8 3.04 -11.89 17.39
C THR A 8 2.04 -11.58 16.28
N ILE A 9 2.41 -11.77 15.01
CA ILE A 9 1.47 -11.58 13.90
C ILE A 9 0.21 -12.43 14.07
N SER A 10 0.34 -13.64 14.63
CA SER A 10 -0.79 -14.50 14.95
C SER A 10 -1.75 -13.89 15.97
N THR A 11 -1.25 -13.15 16.98
CA THR A 11 -2.11 -12.45 17.94
C THR A 11 -2.83 -11.27 17.31
N ILE A 12 -2.21 -10.56 16.35
CA ILE A 12 -2.87 -9.47 15.61
C ILE A 12 -4.12 -9.98 14.87
N LEU A 13 -4.04 -11.17 14.27
CA LEU A 13 -5.16 -11.76 13.53
C LEU A 13 -6.39 -12.04 14.41
N GLN A 14 -6.21 -12.28 15.71
CA GLN A 14 -7.33 -12.52 16.64
C GLN A 14 -8.22 -11.29 16.86
N HIS A 15 -7.73 -10.10 16.50
CA HIS A 15 -8.51 -8.87 16.54
C HIS A 15 -9.38 -8.66 15.29
N PHE A 16 -9.28 -9.55 14.31
CA PHE A 16 -10.09 -9.53 13.09
C PHE A 16 -11.18 -10.59 13.10
N CYS A 17 -12.25 -10.35 12.34
CA CYS A 17 -13.36 -11.28 12.15
C CYS A 17 -12.96 -12.47 11.25
N VAL A 18 -12.01 -13.27 11.72
CA VAL A 18 -11.52 -14.49 11.08
C VAL A 18 -11.83 -15.71 11.95
N ALA A 19 -11.78 -16.91 11.38
CA ALA A 19 -12.00 -18.12 12.15
C ALA A 19 -10.87 -18.33 13.18
N GLU A 20 -11.22 -18.76 14.39
CA GLU A 20 -10.22 -19.09 15.41
C GLU A 20 -9.50 -20.39 15.02
N LYS A 21 -8.39 -20.24 14.30
CA LYS A 21 -7.55 -21.32 13.77
C LYS A 21 -6.09 -20.92 13.80
N ARG A 22 -5.21 -21.91 13.63
CA ARG A 22 -3.80 -21.66 13.36
C ARG A 22 -3.64 -21.23 11.89
N TYR A 23 -2.95 -20.10 11.70
CA TYR A 23 -2.57 -19.59 10.39
C TYR A 23 -1.04 -19.61 10.27
N ASP A 24 -0.55 -19.92 9.08
CA ASP A 24 0.84 -19.75 8.73
C ASP A 24 1.04 -18.36 8.12
N ILE A 25 2.22 -17.78 8.34
CA ILE A 25 2.51 -16.40 7.98
C ILE A 25 3.80 -16.35 7.18
N GLU A 26 3.72 -15.75 5.99
CA GLU A 26 4.88 -15.49 5.14
C GLU A 26 5.07 -13.99 4.97
N THR A 27 6.32 -13.51 4.98
CA THR A 27 6.61 -12.09 4.77
C THR A 27 6.77 -11.81 3.28
N ILE A 28 6.12 -10.76 2.80
CA ILE A 28 6.25 -10.25 1.43
C ILE A 28 7.19 -9.04 1.46
N ASN A 29 8.37 -9.18 0.86
CA ASN A 29 9.46 -8.17 0.91
C ASN A 29 9.56 -7.27 -0.34
N ASN A 30 8.60 -7.33 -1.27
CA ASN A 30 8.64 -6.54 -2.51
C ASN A 30 7.94 -5.17 -2.40
N GLY A 31 7.39 -4.82 -1.23
CA GLY A 31 6.78 -3.53 -0.94
C GLY A 31 7.76 -2.57 -0.27
N TYR A 32 7.67 -1.28 -0.60
CA TYR A 32 8.56 -0.24 -0.07
C TYR A 32 7.98 0.59 1.09
N ILE A 33 6.67 0.50 1.33
CA ILE A 33 5.96 1.41 2.23
C ILE A 33 5.51 0.71 3.50
N ASN A 34 4.63 -0.28 3.38
CA ASN A 34 4.03 -1.02 4.50
C ASN A 34 4.72 -2.37 4.68
N ASP A 35 4.82 -2.86 5.92
CA ASP A 35 5.19 -4.25 6.16
C ASP A 35 4.02 -5.14 5.74
N THR A 36 4.29 -6.14 4.90
CA THR A 36 3.24 -6.95 4.27
C THR A 36 3.46 -8.42 4.57
N TYR A 37 2.40 -9.08 5.01
CA TYR A 37 2.39 -10.48 5.39
C TYR A 37 1.27 -11.22 4.66
N MET A 38 1.61 -12.35 4.06
CA MET A 38 0.65 -13.30 3.51
C MET A 38 0.19 -14.22 4.62
N VAL A 39 -1.13 -14.37 4.77
CA VAL A 39 -1.74 -15.26 5.75
C VAL A 39 -2.27 -16.48 5.03
N LEU A 40 -1.79 -17.65 5.44
CA LEU A 40 -2.13 -18.93 4.84
C LEU A 40 -2.97 -19.77 5.79
N LYS A 41 -3.91 -20.50 5.21
CA LYS A 41 -4.65 -21.57 5.88
C LYS A 41 -4.41 -22.84 5.10
N GLU A 42 -3.83 -23.86 5.75
CA GLU A 42 -3.51 -25.13 5.11
C GLU A 42 -2.69 -24.91 3.82
N GLU A 43 -1.63 -24.10 3.93
CA GLU A 43 -0.73 -23.72 2.81
C GLU A 43 -1.38 -22.88 1.69
N GLN A 44 -2.66 -22.51 1.82
CA GLN A 44 -3.36 -21.67 0.85
C GLN A 44 -3.45 -20.22 1.32
N PRO A 45 -2.99 -19.23 0.53
CA PRO A 45 -3.15 -17.81 0.85
C PRO A 45 -4.62 -17.42 0.89
N ILE A 46 -5.03 -16.76 1.97
CA ILE A 46 -6.43 -16.33 2.16
C ILE A 46 -6.55 -14.84 2.50
N TYR A 47 -5.52 -14.26 3.11
CA TYR A 47 -5.50 -12.84 3.44
C TYR A 47 -4.13 -12.21 3.22
N ILE A 48 -4.15 -10.89 3.10
CA ILE A 48 -2.98 -10.02 3.21
C ILE A 48 -3.14 -9.17 4.46
N LEU A 49 -2.24 -9.36 5.42
CA LEU A 49 -2.12 -8.51 6.59
C LEU A 49 -1.04 -7.47 6.34
N GLN A 50 -1.31 -6.22 6.68
CA GLN A 50 -0.32 -5.15 6.58
C GLN A 50 -0.21 -4.35 7.86
N ARG A 51 1.03 -4.06 8.27
CA ARG A 51 1.32 -2.97 9.19
C ARG A 51 1.50 -1.69 8.39
N ILE A 52 0.61 -0.73 8.60
CA ILE A 52 0.63 0.56 7.92
C ILE A 52 1.80 1.38 8.45
N ASN A 53 2.58 1.94 7.53
CA ASN A 53 3.68 2.84 7.89
C ASN A 53 3.15 4.22 8.25
N HIS A 54 2.96 4.43 9.55
CA HIS A 54 2.43 5.69 10.10
C HIS A 54 3.41 6.88 10.00
N HIS A 55 4.68 6.64 9.65
CA HIS A 55 5.62 7.73 9.33
C HIS A 55 5.39 8.30 7.92
N VAL A 56 4.85 7.48 7.01
CA VAL A 56 4.44 7.92 5.67
C VAL A 56 3.00 8.43 5.70
N PHE A 57 2.09 7.68 6.36
CA PHE A 57 0.68 8.04 6.49
C PHE A 57 0.39 8.52 7.90
N SER A 58 0.39 9.85 8.10
CA SER A 58 0.13 10.43 9.43
C SER A 58 -1.35 10.37 9.83
N ASP A 59 -2.27 10.51 8.87
CA ASP A 59 -3.71 10.39 9.10
C ASP A 59 -4.21 8.98 8.74
N ILE A 60 -4.13 8.06 9.72
CA ILE A 60 -4.56 6.66 9.55
C ILE A 60 -6.09 6.53 9.38
N ASN A 61 -6.85 7.39 10.05
CA ASN A 61 -8.31 7.39 9.92
C ASN A 61 -8.73 7.80 8.50
N GLY A 62 -8.13 8.88 8.00
CA GLY A 62 -8.36 9.38 6.66
C GLY A 62 -7.98 8.39 5.56
N ILE A 63 -6.80 7.76 5.64
CA ILE A 63 -6.41 6.70 4.67
C ILE A 63 -7.40 5.53 4.67
N MET A 64 -7.83 5.05 5.84
CA MET A 64 -8.75 3.92 5.91
C MET A 64 -10.17 4.31 5.47
N ALA A 65 -10.61 5.54 5.74
CA ALA A 65 -11.87 6.08 5.22
C ALA A 65 -11.87 6.20 3.69
N ASN A 66 -10.76 6.70 3.11
CA ASN A 66 -10.58 6.77 1.65
C ASN A 66 -10.69 5.38 1.00
N ILE A 67 -9.96 4.39 1.55
CA ILE A 67 -9.97 3.02 1.02
C ILE A 67 -11.37 2.41 1.12
N ASN A 68 -12.01 2.49 2.28
CA ASN A 68 -13.35 1.94 2.47
C ASN A 68 -14.37 2.58 1.51
N SER A 69 -14.30 3.90 1.33
CA SER A 69 -15.18 4.63 0.40
C SER A 69 -14.94 4.25 -1.06
N ALA A 70 -13.68 4.10 -1.47
CA ALA A 70 -13.33 3.64 -2.81
C ALA A 70 -13.84 2.21 -3.06
N LEU A 71 -13.64 1.27 -2.13
CA LEU A 71 -14.06 -0.13 -2.31
C LEU A 71 -15.59 -0.29 -2.44
N ILE A 72 -16.37 0.61 -1.87
CA ILE A 72 -17.83 0.67 -2.07
C ILE A 72 -18.16 1.03 -3.52
N LYS A 73 -17.38 1.91 -4.16
CA LYS A 73 -17.58 2.35 -5.54
C LYS A 73 -17.05 1.37 -6.57
N LEU A 74 -16.00 0.62 -6.23
CA LEU A 74 -15.38 -0.38 -7.10
C LEU A 74 -16.19 -1.67 -7.23
N ASP A 75 -17.50 -1.55 -7.45
CA ASP A 75 -18.41 -2.68 -7.58
C ASP A 75 -18.83 -2.87 -9.04
N ASP A 76 -18.25 -3.87 -9.69
CA ASP A 76 -18.53 -4.20 -11.09
C ASP A 76 -18.21 -5.67 -11.36
N ALA A 77 -19.01 -6.32 -12.20
CA ALA A 77 -18.84 -7.74 -12.54
C ALA A 77 -17.47 -8.05 -13.18
N HIS A 78 -16.82 -7.06 -13.79
CA HIS A 78 -15.52 -7.18 -14.43
C HIS A 78 -14.39 -6.51 -13.62
N TYR A 79 -14.63 -6.17 -12.35
CA TYR A 79 -13.64 -5.59 -11.45
C TYR A 79 -13.48 -6.44 -10.19
N ARG A 80 -12.33 -7.11 -10.06
CA ARG A 80 -12.02 -7.91 -8.87
C ARG A 80 -11.38 -7.01 -7.80
N LYS A 81 -12.18 -6.59 -6.82
CA LYS A 81 -11.71 -5.79 -5.67
C LYS A 81 -11.21 -6.67 -4.53
N ILE A 82 -10.35 -6.08 -3.71
CA ILE A 82 -10.08 -6.59 -2.35
C ILE A 82 -11.26 -6.28 -1.43
N GLU A 83 -11.32 -6.96 -0.30
CA GLU A 83 -12.24 -6.68 0.80
C GLU A 83 -11.44 -6.33 2.05
N LEU A 84 -11.93 -5.37 2.83
CA LEU A 84 -11.40 -5.09 4.17
C LEU A 84 -12.09 -6.02 5.17
N ILE A 85 -11.31 -6.86 5.84
CA ILE A 85 -11.81 -7.71 6.92
C ILE A 85 -11.93 -6.83 8.14
N LYS A 86 -13.13 -6.75 8.71
CA LYS A 86 -13.39 -5.94 9.90
C LYS A 86 -12.71 -6.54 11.12
N THR A 87 -12.36 -5.67 12.05
CA THR A 87 -12.00 -6.05 13.41
C THR A 87 -13.22 -6.59 14.15
N THR A 88 -13.00 -7.27 15.28
CA THR A 88 -14.07 -7.83 16.12
C THR A 88 -14.99 -6.77 16.74
N ASP A 89 -14.54 -5.51 16.79
CA ASP A 89 -15.33 -4.32 17.17
C ASP A 89 -15.93 -3.56 15.95
N GLY A 90 -15.76 -4.08 14.73
CA GLY A 90 -16.40 -3.56 13.52
C GLY A 90 -15.64 -2.47 12.76
N LEU A 91 -14.42 -2.13 13.19
CA LEU A 91 -13.54 -1.17 12.51
C LEU A 91 -12.84 -1.78 11.29
N THR A 92 -12.23 -0.94 10.45
CA THR A 92 -11.49 -1.37 9.24
C THR A 92 -10.00 -1.64 9.48
N TYR A 93 -9.50 -1.32 10.66
CA TYR A 93 -8.12 -1.52 11.06
C TYR A 93 -8.04 -1.71 12.58
N TYR A 94 -6.99 -2.38 13.04
CA TYR A 94 -6.65 -2.57 14.45
C TYR A 94 -5.43 -1.73 14.81
N GLU A 95 -5.44 -1.10 15.97
CA GLU A 95 -4.31 -0.31 16.49
C GLU A 95 -3.81 -0.91 17.79
N ASN A 96 -2.48 -1.05 17.90
CA ASN A 96 -1.80 -1.40 19.14
C ASN A 96 -0.49 -0.61 19.29
N GLU A 97 0.26 -0.88 20.35
CA GLU A 97 1.57 -0.25 20.62
C GLU A 97 2.59 -0.43 19.48
N LYS A 98 2.41 -1.43 18.62
CA LYS A 98 3.33 -1.73 17.50
C LYS A 98 2.93 -1.05 16.20
N GLY A 99 1.76 -0.42 16.14
CA GLY A 99 1.29 0.35 15.00
C GLY A 99 -0.14 0.00 14.58
N TYR A 100 -0.43 0.30 13.32
CA TYR A 100 -1.75 0.20 12.72
C TYR A 100 -1.79 -0.96 11.74
N TRP A 101 -2.80 -1.80 11.84
CA TRP A 101 -2.90 -3.06 11.13
C TRP A 101 -4.19 -3.14 10.34
N ARG A 102 -4.12 -3.54 9.07
CA ARG A 102 -5.29 -3.85 8.26
C ARG A 102 -5.21 -5.25 7.70
N LEU A 103 -6.34 -5.92 7.60
CA LEU A 103 -6.46 -7.23 6.99
C LEU A 103 -7.33 -7.13 5.74
N MET A 104 -6.83 -7.69 4.64
CA MET A 104 -7.48 -7.64 3.33
C MET A 104 -7.64 -9.06 2.76
N SER A 105 -8.65 -9.27 1.93
CA SER A 105 -8.79 -10.53 1.20
C SER A 105 -7.61 -10.75 0.25
N TYR A 106 -7.21 -12.01 0.07
CA TYR A 106 -6.27 -12.40 -0.97
C TYR A 106 -7.00 -12.58 -2.31
N ILE A 107 -6.39 -12.10 -3.40
CA ILE A 107 -6.93 -12.30 -4.75
C ILE A 107 -6.18 -13.47 -5.42
N ASP A 108 -6.80 -14.65 -5.39
CA ASP A 108 -6.24 -15.86 -5.99
C ASP A 108 -6.18 -15.81 -7.53
N ASN A 109 -5.45 -16.78 -8.12
CA ASN A 109 -5.35 -16.94 -9.57
C ASN A 109 -4.90 -15.68 -10.31
N THR A 110 -3.99 -14.92 -9.70
CA THR A 110 -3.40 -13.71 -10.27
C THR A 110 -1.90 -13.82 -10.40
N THR A 111 -1.34 -13.05 -11.32
CA THR A 111 0.10 -12.82 -11.46
C THR A 111 0.36 -11.32 -11.41
N THR A 112 1.54 -10.94 -10.92
CA THR A 112 1.96 -9.54 -10.85
C THR A 112 3.24 -9.35 -11.65
N HIS A 113 3.37 -8.19 -12.28
CA HIS A 113 4.51 -7.83 -13.10
C HIS A 113 5.04 -6.47 -12.64
N ASN A 114 6.29 -6.43 -12.16
CA ASN A 114 6.92 -5.17 -11.73
C ASN A 114 7.16 -4.23 -12.91
N THR A 115 7.53 -4.79 -14.06
CA THR A 115 7.67 -4.10 -15.34
C THR A 115 7.24 -5.04 -16.45
N THR A 116 6.91 -4.49 -17.62
CA THR A 116 6.60 -5.30 -18.80
C THR A 116 7.11 -4.63 -20.07
N LYS A 117 7.48 -5.46 -21.04
CA LYS A 117 7.66 -5.06 -22.45
C LYS A 117 6.60 -5.70 -23.36
N ASP A 118 5.72 -6.52 -22.80
CA ASP A 118 4.61 -7.14 -23.51
C ASP A 118 3.47 -6.13 -23.64
N VAL A 119 3.11 -5.83 -24.89
CA VAL A 119 2.07 -4.86 -25.24
C VAL A 119 0.69 -5.31 -24.73
N ASN A 120 0.42 -6.61 -24.65
CA ASN A 120 -0.86 -7.12 -24.14
C ASN A 120 -1.00 -6.87 -22.62
N ILE A 121 0.08 -7.08 -21.86
CA ILE A 121 0.09 -6.78 -20.42
C ILE A 121 -0.07 -5.27 -20.21
N ALA A 122 0.62 -4.44 -21.01
CA ALA A 122 0.48 -2.98 -20.94
C ALA A 122 -0.95 -2.52 -21.28
N PHE A 123 -1.59 -3.13 -22.28
CA PHE A 123 -2.97 -2.86 -22.64
C PHE A 123 -3.93 -3.20 -21.49
N GLU A 124 -3.81 -4.39 -20.89
CA GLU A 124 -4.66 -4.80 -19.76
C GLU A 124 -4.46 -3.91 -18.54
N ALA A 125 -3.22 -3.47 -18.26
CA ALA A 125 -2.94 -2.49 -17.21
C ALA A 125 -3.65 -1.14 -17.49
N GLY A 126 -3.60 -0.64 -18.72
CA GLY A 126 -4.33 0.56 -19.12
C GLY A 126 -5.84 0.39 -19.02
N ARG A 127 -6.37 -0.76 -19.45
CA ARG A 127 -7.80 -1.09 -19.40
C ARG A 127 -8.32 -1.08 -17.96
N ILE A 128 -7.62 -1.72 -17.02
CA ILE A 128 -8.08 -1.79 -15.62
C ILE A 128 -7.96 -0.44 -14.91
N ILE A 129 -6.93 0.37 -15.21
CA ILE A 129 -6.82 1.76 -14.69
C ILE A 129 -7.96 2.63 -15.24
N GLY A 130 -8.28 2.52 -16.53
CA GLY A 130 -9.42 3.21 -17.13
C GLY A 130 -10.74 2.81 -16.48
N LYS A 131 -10.95 1.52 -16.23
CA LYS A 131 -12.13 1.02 -15.52
C LYS A 131 -12.21 1.54 -14.08
N PHE A 132 -11.08 1.61 -13.36
CA PHE A 132 -11.03 2.22 -12.04
C PHE A 132 -11.51 3.68 -12.08
N HIS A 133 -11.02 4.50 -13.01
CA HIS A 133 -11.47 5.89 -13.15
C HIS A 133 -12.96 6.00 -13.49
N GLN A 134 -13.49 5.13 -14.36
CA GLN A 134 -14.93 5.09 -14.67
C GLN A 134 -15.77 4.74 -13.44
N LEU A 135 -15.36 3.76 -12.64
CA LEU A 135 -16.10 3.38 -11.42
C LEU A 135 -16.03 4.46 -10.33
N MET A 136 -14.96 5.25 -10.32
CA MET A 136 -14.79 6.39 -9.42
C MET A 136 -15.43 7.68 -9.96
N GLU A 137 -16.09 7.65 -11.13
CA GLU A 137 -16.78 8.80 -11.68
C GLU A 137 -17.90 9.29 -10.74
N GLY A 138 -18.04 10.61 -10.61
CA GLY A 138 -19.03 11.24 -9.74
C GLY A 138 -18.69 11.25 -8.24
N VAL A 139 -17.55 10.70 -7.84
CA VAL A 139 -17.01 10.89 -6.49
C VAL A 139 -16.59 12.35 -6.30
N HIS A 140 -17.01 12.98 -5.20
CA HIS A 140 -16.56 14.31 -4.87
C HIS A 140 -15.17 14.26 -4.26
N GLN A 141 -14.25 15.09 -4.77
CA GLN A 141 -12.87 15.14 -4.27
C GLN A 141 -12.79 15.45 -2.77
N GLY A 142 -13.72 16.26 -2.26
CA GLY A 142 -13.79 16.62 -0.84
C GLY A 142 -14.13 15.45 0.09
N ASP A 143 -14.61 14.32 -0.44
CA ASP A 143 -14.88 13.11 0.34
C ASP A 143 -13.59 12.32 0.63
N PHE A 144 -12.48 12.66 -0.04
CA PHE A 144 -11.19 12.00 0.09
C PHE A 144 -10.16 12.95 0.67
N VAL A 145 -9.51 12.53 1.75
CA VAL A 145 -8.43 13.31 2.34
C VAL A 145 -7.12 13.11 1.55
N ASP A 146 -6.27 14.14 1.51
CA ASP A 146 -4.92 14.01 0.99
C ASP A 146 -4.03 13.33 2.05
N THR A 147 -3.79 12.03 1.88
CA THR A 147 -3.08 11.20 2.87
C THR A 147 -1.57 11.43 2.86
N ILE A 148 -1.02 11.99 1.78
CA ILE A 148 0.37 12.42 1.68
C ILE A 148 0.39 13.77 0.96
N PRO A 149 0.29 14.90 1.70
CA PRO A 149 0.26 16.22 1.10
C PRO A 149 1.38 16.45 0.10
N ASN A 150 1.03 17.02 -1.06
CA ASN A 150 1.96 17.31 -2.15
C ASN A 150 2.60 16.06 -2.78
N PHE A 151 1.94 14.89 -2.73
CA PHE A 151 2.52 13.63 -3.20
C PHE A 151 3.11 13.74 -4.62
N HIS A 152 2.32 14.30 -5.55
CA HIS A 152 2.67 14.50 -6.96
C HIS A 152 3.16 15.91 -7.31
N ASN A 153 3.55 16.73 -6.32
CA ASN A 153 4.10 18.06 -6.58
C ASN A 153 5.55 17.96 -7.09
N LEU A 154 5.74 18.00 -8.41
CA LEU A 154 7.05 17.82 -9.05
C LEU A 154 8.08 18.87 -8.62
N GLU A 155 7.69 20.14 -8.48
CA GLU A 155 8.60 21.21 -8.05
C GLU A 155 9.14 20.95 -6.64
N LEU A 156 8.26 20.53 -5.73
CA LEU A 156 8.66 20.11 -4.38
C LEU A 156 9.61 18.90 -4.44
N ARG A 157 9.30 17.91 -5.28
CA ARG A 157 10.17 16.72 -5.43
C ARG A 157 11.53 17.07 -5.99
N GLU A 158 11.62 17.96 -6.97
CA GLU A 158 12.91 18.46 -7.47
C GLU A 158 13.71 19.14 -6.36
N LYS A 159 13.08 20.03 -5.59
CA LYS A 159 13.75 20.71 -4.47
C LYS A 159 14.26 19.71 -3.43
N GLN A 160 13.45 18.73 -3.05
CA GLN A 160 13.83 17.66 -2.12
C GLN A 160 15.00 16.83 -2.66
N PHE A 161 14.96 16.45 -3.94
CA PHE A 161 16.05 15.75 -4.61
C PHE A 161 17.36 16.55 -4.58
N ARG A 162 17.33 17.83 -4.97
CA ARG A 162 18.52 18.70 -4.96
C ARG A 162 19.11 18.85 -3.56
N LEU A 163 18.27 19.03 -2.54
CA LEU A 163 18.69 19.11 -1.15
C LEU A 163 19.30 17.79 -0.65
N ALA A 164 18.69 16.66 -0.98
CA ALA A 164 19.22 15.35 -0.59
C ALA A 164 20.59 15.10 -1.23
N LYS A 165 20.75 15.37 -2.54
CA LYS A 165 22.03 15.26 -3.25
C LYS A 165 23.11 16.16 -2.65
N ALA A 166 22.77 17.40 -2.26
CA ALA A 166 23.72 18.34 -1.68
C ALA A 166 24.21 17.95 -0.28
N ASN A 167 23.41 17.18 0.47
CA ASN A 167 23.73 16.77 1.85
C ASN A 167 24.19 15.30 1.95
N ALA A 168 24.19 14.56 0.85
CA ALA A 168 24.62 13.17 0.84
C ALA A 168 26.14 13.05 0.96
N ASP A 169 26.61 12.04 1.69
CA ASP A 169 28.02 11.67 1.69
C ASP A 169 28.44 11.00 0.36
N ILE A 170 29.75 10.89 0.17
CA ILE A 170 30.35 10.35 -1.06
C ILE A 170 29.87 8.93 -1.34
N THR A 171 29.76 8.09 -0.31
CA THR A 171 29.34 6.69 -0.47
C THR A 171 27.90 6.59 -0.97
N HIS A 172 26.98 7.39 -0.44
CA HIS A 172 25.61 7.45 -0.92
C HIS A 172 25.53 7.98 -2.36
N LEU A 173 26.34 8.98 -2.72
CA LEU A 173 26.39 9.50 -4.08
C LEU A 173 26.91 8.48 -5.09
N GLU A 174 27.91 7.68 -4.71
CA GLU A 174 28.46 6.60 -5.54
C GLU A 174 27.42 5.51 -5.79
N VAL A 175 26.75 5.03 -4.73
CA VAL A 175 25.71 4.00 -4.82
C VAL A 175 24.52 4.49 -5.67
N ALA A 176 24.15 5.76 -5.55
CA ALA A 176 23.00 6.33 -6.27
C ALA A 176 23.34 6.85 -7.68
N SER A 177 24.58 6.71 -8.15
CA SER A 177 25.08 7.40 -9.36
C SER A 177 24.18 7.24 -10.61
N GLU A 178 23.74 6.02 -10.93
CA GLU A 178 22.84 5.77 -12.07
C GLU A 178 21.47 6.45 -11.88
N ALA A 179 20.91 6.39 -10.67
CA ALA A 179 19.63 7.03 -10.35
C ALA A 179 19.73 8.56 -10.38
N LEU A 180 20.86 9.13 -9.95
CA LEU A 180 21.15 10.56 -10.05
C LEU A 180 21.17 11.02 -11.51
N LEU A 181 21.88 10.28 -12.38
CA LEU A 181 21.93 10.57 -13.81
C LEU A 181 20.54 10.50 -14.46
N PHE A 182 19.77 9.47 -14.13
CA PHE A 182 18.39 9.34 -14.60
C PHE A 182 17.52 10.52 -14.16
N ALA A 183 17.52 10.85 -12.87
CA ALA A 183 16.71 11.94 -12.33
C ALA A 183 17.09 13.29 -12.95
N GLU A 184 18.38 13.58 -13.12
CA GLU A 184 18.84 14.83 -13.73
C GLU A 184 18.46 14.94 -15.20
N LYS A 185 18.56 13.84 -15.96
CA LYS A 185 18.11 13.80 -17.35
C LYS A 185 16.60 14.09 -17.44
N ILE A 186 15.79 13.37 -16.68
CA ILE A 186 14.33 13.51 -16.73
C ILE A 186 13.89 14.91 -16.29
N LEU A 187 14.48 15.46 -15.23
CA LEU A 187 14.16 16.82 -14.78
C LEU A 187 14.52 17.90 -15.80
N ALA A 188 15.52 17.66 -16.65
CA ALA A 188 15.85 18.57 -17.74
C ALA A 188 14.86 18.47 -18.92
N GLU A 189 14.25 17.31 -19.15
CA GLU A 189 13.24 17.09 -20.20
C GLU A 189 11.85 17.60 -19.81
N LEU A 190 11.54 17.68 -18.51
CA LEU A 190 10.25 18.12 -17.99
C LEU A 190 10.12 19.65 -17.83
N LYS A 191 11.20 20.41 -18.10
CA LYS A 191 11.23 21.89 -18.07
C LYS A 191 11.16 22.46 -19.48
#